data_AF-A0A916TVL4-F1
#
_entry.id   AF-A0A916TVL4-F1
#
_cell.length_a   1.000
_cell.length_b   1.000
_cell.length_c   1.000
_cell.angle_alpha   90.00
_cell.angle_beta   90.00
_cell.angle_gamma   90.00
#
_symmetry.space_group_name_H-M   'P 1'
#
loop_
_entity.id
_entity.type
_entity.pdbx_description
1 polymer ?
#
loop_
_entity_poly.entity_id
_entity_poly.type
_entity_poly.pdbx_seq_one_letter_code
_entity_poly.pdbx_strand_id
1 'polypeptide(L)' 'MDDDDRPRLRSPEDDFGAASLLASESLDGYSLEELDARIALLEAEIARIRVHREKSAAHMLAARSLFRPKTS' A
#
# COMPACT_ATOMS: atom_id res chain seq x y z
N MET A 1 -19.50 -19.85 -11.98
CA MET A 1 -18.68 -18.93 -11.17
C MET A 1 -19.37 -17.58 -11.30
N ASP A 2 -20.13 -17.19 -10.30
CA ASP A 2 -20.83 -15.90 -10.26
C ASP A 2 -19.81 -14.77 -10.14
N ASP A 3 -20.17 -13.57 -10.61
CA ASP A 3 -19.31 -12.40 -10.54
C ASP A 3 -18.98 -11.94 -9.10
N ASP A 4 -19.68 -12.49 -8.10
CA ASP A 4 -19.45 -12.26 -6.66
C ASP A 4 -18.31 -13.11 -6.07
N ASP A 5 -17.81 -14.14 -6.79
CA ASP A 5 -16.62 -14.91 -6.40
C ASP A 5 -15.30 -14.24 -6.82
N ARG A 6 -15.36 -13.09 -7.51
CA ARG A 6 -14.16 -12.34 -7.89
C ARG A 6 -13.57 -11.68 -6.63
N PRO A 7 -12.23 -11.70 -6.44
CA PRO A 7 -11.60 -10.94 -5.37
C PRO A 7 -12.07 -9.50 -5.45
N ARG A 8 -12.81 -9.03 -4.43
CA ARG A 8 -13.25 -7.64 -4.38
C ARG A 8 -12.02 -6.77 -4.47
N LEU A 9 -11.94 -5.93 -5.52
CA LEU A 9 -10.95 -4.86 -5.55
C LEU A 9 -11.21 -4.03 -4.30
N ARG A 10 -10.19 -3.87 -3.45
CA ARG A 10 -10.25 -2.95 -2.32
C ARG A 10 -10.59 -1.58 -2.91
N SER A 11 -11.79 -1.07 -2.64
CA SER A 11 -12.24 0.20 -3.18
C SER A 11 -11.29 1.30 -2.69
N PRO A 12 -10.83 2.25 -3.52
CA PRO A 12 -9.99 3.36 -3.07
C PRO A 12 -10.66 4.21 -1.98
N GLU A 13 -11.99 4.16 -1.90
CA GLU A 13 -12.83 4.84 -0.90
C GLU A 13 -12.85 4.11 0.45
N ASP A 14 -12.52 2.82 0.47
CA ASP A 14 -12.50 2.00 1.68
C ASP A 14 -11.08 1.94 2.20
N ASP A 15 -10.75 2.87 3.10
CA ASP A 15 -9.66 2.86 4.08
C ASP A 15 -8.31 2.25 3.62
N PHE A 16 -7.20 2.98 3.80
CA PHE A 16 -5.84 2.45 3.61
C PHE A 16 -5.45 1.35 4.64
N GLY A 17 -6.43 0.65 5.20
CA GLY A 17 -6.32 -0.40 6.19
C GLY A 17 -5.76 0.15 7.50
N ALA A 18 -4.75 -0.53 8.03
CA ALA A 18 -4.08 -0.13 9.26
C ALA A 18 -3.54 1.32 9.22
N ALA A 19 -3.19 1.86 8.05
CA ALA A 19 -2.71 3.24 7.94
C ALA A 19 -3.79 4.27 8.33
N SER A 20 -5.05 4.01 7.99
CA SER A 20 -6.16 4.88 8.40
C SER A 20 -6.46 4.79 9.89
N LEU A 21 -6.31 3.60 10.48
CA LEU A 21 -6.44 3.41 11.94
C LEU A 21 -5.36 4.20 12.68
N LEU A 22 -4.11 4.18 12.20
CA LEU A 22 -3.00 4.95 12.77
C LEU A 22 -3.27 6.46 12.75
N ALA A 23 -3.91 6.97 11.68
CA ALA A 23 -4.23 8.39 11.55
C ALA A 23 -5.33 8.85 12.51
N SER A 24 -6.19 7.93 12.96
CA SER A 24 -7.32 8.22 13.86
C SER A 24 -6.96 8.06 15.34
N GLU A 25 -5.75 7.59 15.65
CA GLU A 25 -5.29 7.34 17.02
C GLU A 25 -4.86 8.63 17.73
N SER A 26 -5.29 8.84 18.98
CA SER A 26 -4.81 9.96 19.80
C SER A 26 -3.37 9.72 20.26
N LEU A 27 -2.55 10.77 20.17
CA LEU A 27 -1.15 10.77 20.60
C LEU A 27 -0.95 11.43 21.98
N ASP A 28 -2.02 11.90 22.63
CA ASP A 28 -1.94 12.76 23.83
C ASP A 28 -1.29 12.07 25.04
N GLY A 29 -1.31 10.73 25.08
CA GLY A 29 -0.73 9.92 26.17
C GLY A 29 0.70 9.43 25.93
N TYR A 30 1.29 9.71 24.76
CA TYR A 30 2.60 9.19 24.40
C TYR A 30 3.73 10.09 24.92
N SER A 31 4.79 9.46 25.41
CA SER A 31 6.07 10.13 25.68
C SER A 31 6.83 10.41 24.38
N LEU A 32 7.83 11.30 24.45
CA LEU A 32 8.67 11.61 23.29
C LEU A 32 9.43 10.39 22.75
N GLU A 33 9.95 9.53 23.63
CA GLU A 33 10.67 8.32 23.23
C GLU A 33 9.74 7.32 22.51
N GLU A 34 8.50 7.18 22.95
CA GLU A 34 7.52 6.33 22.29
C GLU A 34 7.12 6.89 20.92
N LEU A 35 7.00 8.21 20.79
CA LEU A 35 6.75 8.87 19.50
C LEU A 35 7.92 8.67 18.54
N ASP A 36 9.16 8.82 19.00
CA ASP A 36 10.36 8.60 18.19
C ASP A 36 10.45 7.14 17.72
N ALA A 37 10.22 6.18 18.63
CA ALA A 37 10.19 4.77 18.28
C ALA A 37 9.10 4.45 17.24
N ARG A 38 7.91 5.04 17.40
CA ARG A 38 6.81 4.89 16.45
C ARG A 38 7.14 5.48 15.09
N ILE A 39 7.75 6.67 15.03
CA ILE A 39 8.20 7.30 13.78
C ILE A 39 9.18 6.37 13.06
N ALA A 40 10.21 5.86 13.75
CA ALA A 40 11.21 4.98 13.15
C ALA A 40 10.59 3.73 12.50
N LEU A 41 9.60 3.11 13.16
CA LEU A 41 8.87 1.97 12.60
C LEU A 41 8.06 2.33 11.36
N LEU A 42 7.36 3.48 11.37
CA LEU A 42 6.55 3.92 10.24
C LEU A 42 7.41 4.30 9.03
N GLU A 43 8.57 4.93 9.25
CA GLU A 43 9.52 5.23 8.18
C GLU A 43 10.09 3.97 7.54
N ALA A 44 10.41 2.94 8.34
CA ALA A 44 10.85 1.65 7.83
C ALA A 44 9.76 0.97 6.97
N GLU A 45 8.49 1.02 7.39
CA GLU A 45 7.38 0.47 6.61
C GLU A 45 7.14 1.29 5.32
N ILE A 46 7.25 2.62 5.35
CA ILE A 46 7.19 3.46 4.15
C ILE A 46 8.29 3.06 3.16
N ALA A 47 9.53 2.87 3.63
CA ALA A 47 10.63 2.43 2.78
C ALA A 47 10.34 1.06 2.14
N ARG A 48 9.82 0.10 2.93
CA ARG A 48 9.41 -1.22 2.43
C ARG A 48 8.32 -1.13 1.34
N ILE A 49 7.29 -0.31 1.56
CA ILE A 49 6.20 -0.11 0.59
C ILE A 49 6.73 0.53 -0.70
N ARG A 50 7.63 1.52 -0.60
CA ARG A 50 8.26 2.14 -1.77
C ARG A 50 8.99 1.12 -2.63
N VAL A 51 9.85 0.29 -2.02
CA VAL A 51 10.57 -0.78 -2.72
C VAL A 51 9.59 -1.77 -3.39
N HIS A 52 8.53 -2.18 -2.68
CA HIS A 52 7.53 -3.07 -3.24
C HIS A 52 6.80 -2.44 -4.45
N ARG A 53 6.41 -1.16 -4.34
CA ARG A 53 5.75 -0.42 -5.42
C ARG A 53 6.64 -0.34 -6.66
N GLU A 54 7.92 -0.02 -6.49
CA GLU A 54 8.88 0.06 -7.60
C GLU A 54 9.05 -1.30 -8.30
N LYS A 55 9.19 -2.38 -7.53
CA LYS A 55 9.24 -3.74 -8.07
C LYS A 55 7.98 -4.07 -8.88
N SER A 56 6.81 -3.78 -8.35
CA SER A 56 5.52 -4.00 -9.02
C SER A 56 5.38 -3.14 -10.29
N ALA A 57 5.84 -1.89 -10.29
CA ALA A 57 5.87 -1.04 -11.46
C ALA A 57 6.79 -1.60 -12.56
N ALA A 58 7.97 -2.10 -12.20
CA ALA A 58 8.88 -2.75 -13.13
C ALA A 58 8.26 -4.01 -13.77
N HIS A 59 7.57 -4.83 -12.97
CA HIS A 59 6.82 -5.99 -13.48
C HIS A 59 5.71 -5.57 -14.46
N MET A 60 4.93 -4.53 -14.14
CA MET A 60 3.90 -4.02 -15.05
C MET A 60 4.49 -3.52 -16.37
N LEU A 61 5.63 -2.81 -16.33
CA LEU A 61 6.31 -2.33 -17.53
C LEU A 61 6.78 -3.50 -18.42
N ALA A 62 7.38 -4.52 -17.82
CA ALA A 62 7.80 -5.74 -18.53
C ALA A 62 6.60 -6.46 -19.16
N ALA A 63 5.51 -6.63 -18.42
CA ALA A 63 4.28 -7.24 -18.93
C ALA A 63 3.68 -6.42 -20.09
N ARG A 64 3.63 -5.08 -19.99
CA ARG A 64 3.16 -4.22 -21.09
C ARG A 64 4.01 -4.35 -22.35
N SER A 65 5.32 -4.61 -22.23
CA SER A 65 6.18 -4.86 -23.38
C SER A 65 5.90 -6.20 -24.05
N LEU A 66 5.59 -7.24 -23.26
CA LEU A 66 5.35 -8.60 -23.76
C LEU A 66 3.94 -8.79 -24.32
N PHE A 67 2.94 -8.17 -23.69
CA PHE A 67 1.51 -8.39 -23.97
C PHE A 67 0.85 -7.21 -24.68
N ARG A 68 1.61 -6.47 -25.51
CA ARG A 68 1.06 -5.34 -26.26
C ARG A 68 0.02 -5.85 -27.29
N PRO A 69 -1.21 -5.30 -27.33
CA PRO A 69 -2.18 -5.69 -28.34
C PRO A 69 -1.62 -5.36 -29.72
N LYS A 70 -1.65 -6.34 -30.63
CA LYS A 70 -1.25 -6.17 -32.02
C LYS A 70 -2.08 -5.04 -32.60
N THR A 71 -1.44 -3.93 -32.92
CA THR A 71 -2.11 -2.78 -33.55
C THR A 71 -2.64 -3.29 -34.89
N SER A 72 -3.96 -3.30 -35.04
CA SER A 72 -4.64 -3.70 -36.28
C SER A 72 -4.86 -2.51 -37.19
#